data_AF-A0A1A8JTL0-F1
#
_entry.id   AF-A0A1A8JTL0-F1
#
_cell.length_a   1.000
_cell.length_b   1.000
_cell.length_c   1.000
_cell.angle_alpha   90.00
_cell.angle_beta   90.00
_cell.angle_gamma   90.00
#
_symmetry.space_group_name_H-M   'P 1'
#
loop_
_entity.id
_entity.type
_entity.pdbx_description
1 polymer ?
#
loop_
_entity_poly.entity_id
_entity_poly.type
_entity_poly.pdbx_seq_one_letter_code
_entity_poly.pdbx_strand_id
1 'polypeptide(L)'
;MAHGTALIYDEEMTKYKLLWVDPACKIEVPERLSVSYEALVRNGLADRCVSIPVREATDAEILLVHSDEYLEAVKKTPYMTLEDLKEFTLQFGDVYFHPNIYRCAKLA
;
A
#
# COMPACT_ATOMS: atom_id res chain seq x y z
N MET A 1 -6.92 -2.18 -33.01
CA MET A 1 -5.72 -2.60 -32.26
C MET A 1 -5.59 -1.69 -31.05
N ALA A 2 -5.31 -2.22 -29.87
CA ALA A 2 -5.12 -1.39 -28.68
C ALA A 2 -3.72 -0.73 -28.72
N HIS A 3 -3.66 0.56 -28.38
CA HIS A 3 -2.42 1.35 -28.32
C HIS A 3 -2.43 2.22 -27.04
N GLY A 4 -1.25 2.49 -26.48
CA GLY A 4 -1.07 3.27 -25.25
C GLY A 4 -0.60 2.41 -24.07
N THR A 5 0.09 3.06 -23.12
CA THR A 5 0.54 2.44 -21.87
C THR A 5 -0.28 3.01 -20.72
N ALA A 6 -0.91 2.18 -19.91
CA ALA A 6 -1.60 2.64 -18.72
C ALA A 6 -0.60 2.99 -17.62
N LEU A 7 -0.85 4.07 -16.88
CA LEU A 7 -0.15 4.41 -15.65
C LEU A 7 -1.19 4.49 -14.53
N ILE A 8 -1.03 3.65 -13.51
CA ILE A 8 -1.87 3.62 -12.31
C ILE A 8 -1.01 4.11 -11.16
N TYR A 9 -1.45 5.18 -10.50
CA TYR A 9 -0.79 5.79 -9.35
C TYR A 9 -1.85 6.54 -8.55
N ASP A 10 -1.73 6.49 -7.22
CA ASP A 10 -2.52 7.31 -6.31
C ASP A 10 -1.66 7.69 -5.10
N GLU A 11 -1.68 8.97 -4.72
CA GLU A 11 -0.92 9.48 -3.59
C GLU A 11 -1.40 8.91 -2.25
N GLU A 12 -2.62 8.39 -2.16
CA GLU A 12 -3.15 7.74 -0.96
C GLU A 12 -2.27 6.56 -0.53
N MET A 13 -1.67 5.82 -1.49
CA MET A 13 -0.74 4.73 -1.20
C MET A 13 0.58 5.20 -0.55
N THR A 14 0.83 6.51 -0.45
CA THR A 14 1.96 7.06 0.32
C THR A 14 1.59 7.39 1.78
N LYS A 15 0.31 7.31 2.14
CA LYS A 15 -0.20 7.74 3.46
C LYS A 15 -0.15 6.63 4.51
N TYR A 16 0.89 5.80 4.48
CA TYR A 16 1.25 4.88 5.55
C TYR A 16 2.77 4.81 5.67
N LYS A 17 3.29 4.68 6.89
CA LYS A 17 4.72 4.57 7.16
C LYS A 17 4.97 3.86 8.48
N LEU A 18 6.18 3.37 8.67
CA LEU A 18 6.64 2.81 9.94
C LEU A 18 6.55 3.88 11.05
N LEU A 19 5.92 3.53 12.18
CA LEU A 19 5.70 4.43 13.32
C LEU A 19 6.64 4.19 14.51
N TRP A 20 7.62 3.29 14.36
CA TRP A 20 8.59 2.93 15.40
C TRP A 20 9.97 2.65 14.80
N VAL A 21 10.94 2.33 15.65
CA VAL A 21 12.28 1.96 15.19
C VAL A 21 12.31 0.48 14.85
N ASP A 22 12.47 0.17 13.57
CA ASP A 22 12.72 -1.17 13.07
C ASP A 22 13.81 -1.08 11.98
N PRO A 23 15.03 -1.62 12.22
CA PRO A 23 16.13 -1.52 11.27
C PRO A 23 15.88 -2.23 9.94
N ALA A 24 15.04 -3.27 9.89
CA ALA A 24 14.72 -4.01 8.68
C ALA A 24 13.67 -3.24 7.86
N CYS A 25 12.62 -2.73 8.51
CA CYS A 25 11.50 -2.08 7.83
C CYS A 25 11.74 -0.61 7.48
N LYS A 26 12.71 0.08 8.11
CA LYS A 26 12.95 1.53 7.90
C LYS A 26 13.24 1.96 6.46
N ILE A 27 13.56 1.02 5.56
CA ILE A 27 13.86 1.29 4.15
C ILE A 27 12.60 1.35 3.29
N GLU A 28 11.49 0.80 3.78
CA GLU A 28 10.18 0.87 3.14
C GLU A 28 9.51 2.18 3.57
N VAL A 29 9.57 3.18 2.70
CA VAL A 29 9.16 4.56 3.00
C VAL A 29 8.24 5.10 1.90
N PRO A 30 7.31 6.01 2.23
CA PRO A 30 6.40 6.65 1.26
C PRO A 30 7.10 7.22 0.01
N GLU A 31 8.32 7.72 0.19
CA GLU A 31 9.12 8.37 -0.84
C GLU A 31 9.49 7.42 -1.98
N ARG A 32 9.42 6.10 -1.79
CA ARG A 32 9.60 5.12 -2.87
C ARG A 32 8.62 5.36 -4.01
N LEU A 33 7.36 5.66 -3.68
CA LEU A 33 6.32 5.90 -4.68
C LEU A 33 6.39 7.35 -5.20
N SER A 34 6.53 8.35 -4.31
CA SER A 34 6.54 9.75 -4.73
C SER A 34 7.74 10.09 -5.62
N VAL A 35 8.96 9.64 -5.26
CA VAL A 35 10.17 9.87 -6.07
C VAL A 35 10.06 9.18 -7.43
N SER A 36 9.45 7.99 -7.49
CA SER A 36 9.21 7.27 -8.74
C SER A 36 8.25 8.05 -9.65
N TYR A 37 7.10 8.49 -9.11
CA TYR A 37 6.12 9.25 -9.87
C TYR A 37 6.67 10.60 -10.32
N GLU A 38 7.34 11.35 -9.44
CA GLU A 38 8.02 12.60 -9.79
C GLU A 38 9.08 12.43 -10.87
N ALA A 39 9.81 11.31 -10.88
CA ALA A 39 10.74 11.01 -11.96
C ALA A 39 10.01 10.80 -13.29
N LEU A 40 8.86 10.10 -13.31
CA LEU A 40 8.04 9.96 -14.52
C LEU A 40 7.52 11.30 -15.02
N VAL A 41 7.04 12.16 -14.11
CA VAL A 41 6.55 13.51 -14.43
C VAL A 41 7.67 14.38 -14.99
N ARG A 42 8.82 14.47 -14.31
CA ARG A 42 9.96 15.30 -14.75
C ARG A 42 10.50 14.92 -16.12
N ASN A 43 10.39 13.65 -16.51
CA ASN A 43 10.83 13.16 -17.82
C ASN A 43 9.71 13.18 -18.88
N GLY A 44 8.53 13.73 -18.58
CA GLY A 44 7.37 13.75 -19.49
C GLY A 44 6.84 12.37 -19.84
N LEU A 45 7.16 11.34 -19.05
CA LEU A 45 6.71 9.96 -19.27
C LEU A 45 5.28 9.77 -18.77
N ALA A 46 4.91 10.41 -17.66
CA ALA A 46 3.55 10.35 -17.12
C ALA A 46 2.52 10.87 -18.13
N ASP A 47 2.79 12.01 -18.78
CA ASP A 47 1.91 12.65 -19.76
C ASP A 47 1.70 11.81 -21.04
N ARG A 48 2.59 10.85 -21.30
CA ARG A 48 2.52 9.95 -22.45
C ARG A 48 1.69 8.68 -22.16
N CYS A 49 1.38 8.43 -20.90
CA CYS A 49 0.59 7.29 -20.46
C CYS A 49 -0.90 7.67 -20.36
N VAL A 50 -1.76 6.66 -20.46
CA VAL A 50 -3.18 6.80 -20.11
C VAL A 50 -3.30 6.63 -18.59
N SER A 51 -3.64 7.70 -17.88
CA SER A 51 -3.89 7.62 -16.44
C SER A 51 -5.17 6.83 -16.17
N ILE A 52 -5.07 5.79 -15.36
CA ILE A 52 -6.20 4.96 -14.95
C ILE A 52 -6.35 5.07 -13.43
N PRO A 53 -7.56 5.37 -12.91
CA PRO A 53 -7.77 5.51 -11.49
C PRO A 53 -7.62 4.17 -10.77
N VAL A 54 -7.15 4.23 -9.52
CA VAL A 54 -7.19 3.09 -8.60
C VAL A 54 -8.62 2.80 -8.16
N ARG A 55 -8.83 1.58 -7.68
CA ARG A 55 -10.03 1.17 -6.94
C ARG A 55 -9.61 0.24 -5.82
N GLU A 56 -10.46 0.09 -4.82
CA GLU A 56 -10.24 -0.94 -3.81
C GLU A 56 -10.55 -2.34 -4.38
N ALA A 57 -9.71 -3.30 -4.03
CA ALA A 57 -10.04 -4.71 -4.11
C ALA A 57 -11.20 -5.03 -3.16
N THR A 58 -12.16 -5.79 -3.64
CA THR A 58 -13.29 -6.27 -2.85
C THR A 58 -12.86 -7.45 -1.97
N ASP A 59 -13.57 -7.70 -0.87
CA ASP A 59 -13.30 -8.86 -0.02
C ASP A 59 -13.32 -10.18 -0.82
N ALA A 60 -14.24 -10.33 -1.77
CA ALA A 60 -14.31 -11.50 -2.64
C ALA A 60 -13.06 -11.68 -3.51
N GLU A 61 -12.46 -10.58 -4.00
CA GLU A 61 -11.20 -10.62 -4.76
C GLU A 61 -10.00 -10.96 -3.86
N ILE A 62 -9.97 -10.42 -2.63
CA ILE A 62 -8.91 -10.71 -1.66
C ILE A 62 -8.95 -12.18 -1.22
N LEU A 63 -10.15 -12.72 -1.00
CA LEU A 63 -10.39 -14.12 -0.62
C LEU A 63 -10.07 -15.13 -1.73
N LEU A 64 -9.74 -14.68 -2.96
CA LEU A 64 -9.21 -15.57 -3.99
C LEU A 64 -7.84 -16.15 -3.62
N VAL A 65 -7.07 -15.45 -2.77
CA VAL A 65 -5.67 -15.80 -2.44
C VAL A 65 -5.33 -15.73 -0.95
N HIS A 66 -6.19 -15.11 -0.12
CA HIS A 66 -6.02 -15.05 1.33
C HIS A 66 -7.11 -15.82 2.06
N SER A 67 -6.81 -16.29 3.29
CA SER A 67 -7.83 -16.87 4.16
C SER A 67 -8.70 -15.79 4.78
N ASP A 68 -9.92 -16.18 5.15
CA ASP A 68 -10.88 -15.30 5.82
C ASP A 68 -10.34 -14.81 7.17
N GLU A 69 -9.68 -15.69 7.93
CA GLU A 69 -9.11 -15.36 9.24
C GLU A 69 -8.05 -14.26 9.15
N TYR A 70 -7.20 -14.30 8.11
CA TYR A 70 -6.18 -13.28 7.89
C TYR A 70 -6.80 -11.95 7.47
N LEU A 71 -7.76 -11.98 6.54
CA LEU A 71 -8.46 -10.78 6.10
C LEU A 71 -9.16 -10.08 7.27
N GLU A 72 -9.90 -10.83 8.09
CA GLU A 72 -10.58 -10.29 9.26
C GLU A 72 -9.63 -9.79 10.35
N ALA A 73 -8.43 -10.36 10.46
CA ALA A 73 -7.39 -9.85 11.34
C ALA A 73 -6.85 -8.49 10.85
N VAL A 74 -6.51 -8.39 9.56
CA VAL A 74 -5.96 -7.15 8.97
C VAL A 74 -7.02 -6.03 8.91
N LYS A 75 -8.30 -6.36 8.69
CA LYS A 75 -9.41 -5.38 8.72
C LYS A 75 -9.54 -4.63 10.05
N LYS A 76 -8.99 -5.15 11.14
CA LYS A 76 -9.03 -4.52 12.47
C LYS A 76 -7.89 -3.52 12.68
N THR A 77 -6.81 -3.61 11.91
CA THR A 77 -5.62 -2.75 12.08
C THR A 77 -5.90 -1.24 11.95
N PRO A 78 -6.89 -0.76 11.17
CA PRO A 78 -7.23 0.66 11.15
C PRO A 78 -7.68 1.25 12.49
N TYR A 79 -8.15 0.40 13.40
CA TYR A 79 -8.72 0.80 14.69
C TYR A 79 -7.81 0.45 15.88
N MET A 80 -6.64 -0.12 15.62
CA MET A 80 -5.66 -0.50 16.63
C MET A 80 -4.85 0.71 17.11
N THR A 81 -4.42 0.66 18.38
CA THR A 81 -3.44 1.60 18.91
C THR A 81 -2.04 1.34 18.33
N LEU A 82 -1.10 2.24 18.58
CA LEU A 82 0.30 2.04 18.15
C LEU A 82 0.91 0.79 18.80
N GLU A 83 0.60 0.56 20.08
CA GLU A 83 1.02 -0.60 20.84
C GLU A 83 0.42 -1.89 20.26
N ASP A 84 -0.89 -1.91 20.00
CA ASP A 84 -1.56 -3.05 19.39
C ASP A 84 -1.01 -3.37 17.98
N LEU A 85 -0.70 -2.34 17.18
CA LEU A 85 -0.10 -2.52 15.86
C LEU A 85 1.30 -3.14 15.93
N LYS A 86 2.11 -2.74 16.92
CA LYS A 86 3.42 -3.36 17.17
C LYS A 86 3.25 -4.82 17.56
N GLU A 87 2.36 -5.12 18.50
CA GLU A 87 2.09 -6.49 18.93
C GLU A 87 1.57 -7.37 17.78
N PHE A 88 0.65 -6.85 16.98
CA PHE A 88 0.13 -7.52 15.79
C PHE A 88 1.25 -7.81 14.77
N THR A 89 2.17 -6.87 14.58
CA THR A 89 3.31 -7.01 13.66
C THR A 89 4.24 -8.17 14.05
N LEU A 90 4.44 -8.44 15.35
CA LEU A 90 5.36 -9.49 15.83
C LEU A 90 4.98 -10.91 15.37
N GLN A 91 3.77 -11.10 14.86
CA GLN A 91 3.29 -12.38 14.32
C GLN A 91 3.86 -12.69 12.92
N PHE A 92 4.51 -11.71 12.29
CA PHE A 92 4.99 -11.77 10.91
C PHE A 92 6.47 -11.38 10.83
N GLY A 93 7.14 -11.78 9.75
CA GLY A 93 8.55 -11.42 9.51
C GLY A 93 8.66 -10.17 8.64
N ASP A 94 9.50 -9.23 9.05
CA ASP A 94 9.94 -8.05 8.27
C ASP A 94 8.79 -7.24 7.61
N VAL A 95 7.73 -6.99 8.38
CA VAL A 95 6.59 -6.15 7.99
C VAL A 95 6.27 -5.16 9.11
N TYR A 96 5.46 -4.14 8.83
CA TYR A 96 4.87 -3.26 9.83
C TYR A 96 3.42 -2.95 9.46
N PHE A 97 2.58 -2.64 10.45
CA PHE A 97 1.21 -2.18 10.23
C PHE A 97 1.04 -0.72 10.63
N HIS A 98 0.08 -0.06 9.98
CA HIS A 98 -0.27 1.35 10.19
C HIS A 98 -1.80 1.48 10.07
N PRO A 99 -2.46 2.46 10.73
CA PRO A 99 -3.92 2.59 10.64
C PRO A 99 -4.47 2.69 9.20
N ASN A 100 -3.70 3.27 8.28
CA ASN A 100 -4.07 3.37 6.88
C ASN A 100 -3.60 2.20 5.99
N ILE A 101 -2.79 1.26 6.50
CA ILE A 101 -2.12 0.25 5.65
C ILE A 101 -3.11 -0.70 4.97
N TYR A 102 -4.20 -1.08 5.66
CA TYR A 102 -5.21 -1.95 5.07
C TYR A 102 -5.92 -1.28 3.88
N ARG A 103 -6.22 0.02 4.01
CA ARG A 103 -6.80 0.79 2.91
C ARG A 103 -5.83 0.87 1.73
N CYS A 104 -4.55 1.21 1.98
CA CYS A 104 -3.54 1.27 0.93
C CYS A 104 -3.31 -0.09 0.26
N ALA A 105 -3.34 -1.18 1.03
CA ALA A 105 -3.22 -2.54 0.49
C ALA A 105 -4.39 -2.93 -0.43
N LYS A 106 -5.60 -2.42 -0.17
CA LYS A 106 -6.73 -2.61 -1.10
C LYS A 106 -6.59 -1.80 -2.40
N LEU A 107 -5.84 -0.70 -2.40
CA LEU A 107 -5.63 0.13 -3.59
C LEU A 107 -4.49 -0.37 -4.49
N ALA A 108 -3.59 -1.19 -3.94
CA ALA A 108 -2.43 -1.77 -4.62
C ALA A 108 -2.78 -3.08 -5.35
#